data_AF-A0A2E2EH57-F1
#
_entry.id   AF-A0A2E2EH57-F1
#
_cell.length_a   1.000
_cell.length_b   1.000
_cell.length_c   1.000
_cell.angle_alpha   90.00
_cell.angle_beta   90.00
_cell.angle_gamma   90.00
#
_symmetry.space_group_name_H-M   'P 1'
#
loop_
_entity.id
_entity.type
_entity.pdbx_description
1 polymer ?
#
loop_
_entity_poly.entity_id
_entity_poly.type
_entity_poly.pdbx_seq_one_letter_code
_entity_poly.pdbx_strand_id
1 'polypeptide(L)'
;MAKRLKNKLQAGFSLLEVLIALAIFSVYATAIIFRVSNNVTGSMQMAEDITLHNLAELKMNEVLIGNKEFTNVTENEVDTGKFDIEGYKEFQYEVKIRKMKFPDLTQIMGNSEEENQQDQSNNAIQKLIFDKMKKNIEEIIWQVSVTVTNPATEYSYQLNSWINKSNVKIDTNFSF
;
A
#
# COMPACT_ATOMS: atom_id res chain seq x y z
N MET A 1 30.95 -43.91 56.67
CA MET A 1 29.70 -43.97 55.86
C MET A 1 29.67 -42.96 54.70
N ALA A 2 30.38 -41.82 54.77
CA ALA A 2 30.40 -40.79 53.71
C ALA A 2 31.18 -41.15 52.41
N LYS A 3 32.13 -42.09 52.43
CA LYS A 3 32.90 -42.47 51.23
C LYS A 3 32.11 -43.25 50.16
N ARG A 4 31.00 -43.90 50.52
CA ARG A 4 30.16 -44.66 49.57
C ARG A 4 29.18 -43.79 48.78
N LEU A 5 28.89 -42.58 49.24
CA LEU A 5 28.02 -41.63 48.55
C LEU A 5 28.76 -40.90 47.40
N LYS A 6 30.08 -40.68 47.52
CA LYS A 6 30.88 -40.04 46.45
C LYS A 6 30.94 -40.86 45.15
N ASN A 7 30.97 -42.20 45.24
CA ASN A 7 31.07 -43.06 44.04
C ASN A 7 29.75 -43.24 43.28
N LYS A 8 28.58 -42.96 43.89
CA LYS A 8 27.28 -43.00 43.18
C LYS A 8 27.01 -41.71 42.38
N LEU A 9 27.67 -40.62 42.72
CA LEU A 9 27.57 -39.32 42.02
C LEU A 9 28.47 -39.22 40.78
N GLN A 10 29.30 -40.23 40.50
CA GLN A 10 30.17 -40.34 39.32
C GLN A 10 29.72 -41.44 38.36
N ALA A 11 28.44 -41.80 38.36
CA ALA A 11 27.90 -42.65 37.30
C ALA A 11 27.74 -41.78 36.05
N GLY A 12 28.51 -42.09 34.99
CA GLY A 12 28.35 -41.44 33.69
C GLY A 12 26.95 -41.72 33.11
N PHE A 13 26.51 -40.87 32.17
CA PHE A 13 25.25 -41.06 31.48
C PHE A 13 25.27 -42.37 30.69
N SER A 14 24.14 -43.07 30.69
CA SER A 14 23.96 -44.22 29.82
C SER A 14 23.85 -43.76 28.36
N LEU A 15 24.26 -44.63 27.43
CA LEU A 15 24.13 -44.37 25.99
C LEU A 15 22.67 -44.03 25.63
N LEU A 16 21.70 -44.70 26.25
CA LEU A 16 20.27 -44.48 26.01
C LEU A 16 19.83 -43.07 26.43
N GLU A 17 20.27 -42.57 27.59
CA GLU A 17 19.95 -41.21 28.05
C GLU A 17 20.53 -40.15 27.12
N VAL A 18 21.75 -40.35 26.62
CA VAL A 18 22.36 -39.44 25.63
C VAL A 18 21.57 -39.44 24.32
N LEU A 19 21.14 -40.62 23.84
CA LEU A 19 20.33 -40.73 22.63
C LEU A 19 18.95 -40.07 22.77
N ILE A 20 18.29 -40.25 23.91
CA ILE A 20 17.01 -39.59 24.21
C ILE A 20 17.20 -38.07 24.29
N ALA A 21 18.26 -37.59 24.96
CA ALA A 21 18.57 -36.17 25.06
C ALA A 21 18.84 -35.54 23.68
N LEU A 22 19.58 -36.23 22.80
CA LEU A 22 19.83 -35.78 21.43
C LEU A 22 18.55 -35.76 20.58
N ALA A 23 17.64 -36.72 20.77
CA ALA A 23 16.36 -36.74 20.06
C ALA A 23 15.44 -35.58 20.49
N ILE A 24 15.38 -35.27 21.78
CA ILE A 24 14.60 -34.12 22.27
C ILE A 24 15.24 -32.80 21.79
N PHE A 25 16.57 -32.72 21.87
CA PHE A 25 17.31 -31.54 21.43
C PHE A 25 17.14 -31.29 19.93
N SER A 26 17.14 -32.31 19.08
CA SER A 26 17.00 -32.13 17.63
C SER A 26 15.63 -31.59 17.23
N VAL A 27 14.55 -32.07 17.86
CA VAL A 27 13.19 -31.56 17.64
C VAL A 27 13.11 -30.09 18.08
N TYR A 28 13.64 -29.77 19.25
CA TYR A 28 13.68 -28.40 19.76
C TYR A 28 14.51 -27.46 18.87
N ALA A 29 15.70 -27.88 18.46
CA ALA A 29 16.60 -27.08 17.62
C ALA A 29 15.94 -26.79 16.26
N THR A 30 15.28 -27.78 15.66
CA THR A 30 14.56 -27.61 14.40
C THR A 30 13.44 -26.58 14.54
N ALA A 31 12.64 -26.67 15.60
CA ALA A 31 11.55 -25.72 15.86
C ALA A 31 12.08 -24.29 16.05
N ILE A 32 13.19 -24.10 16.77
CA ILE A 32 13.79 -22.78 16.96
C ILE A 32 14.38 -22.22 15.68
N ILE A 33 15.15 -23.01 14.94
CA ILE A 33 15.76 -22.57 13.67
C ILE A 33 14.66 -22.10 12.73
N PHE A 34 13.55 -22.84 12.61
CA PHE A 34 12.43 -22.44 11.78
C PHE A 34 11.80 -21.11 12.23
N ARG A 35 11.60 -20.92 13.55
CA ARG A 35 11.05 -19.66 14.09
C ARG A 35 11.98 -18.48 13.86
N VAL A 36 13.27 -18.64 14.14
CA VAL A 36 14.27 -17.58 13.95
C VAL A 36 14.39 -17.24 12.47
N SER A 37 14.47 -18.26 11.60
CA SER A 37 14.56 -18.04 10.15
C SER A 37 13.37 -17.25 9.64
N ASN A 38 12.14 -17.62 10.01
CA ASN A 38 10.96 -16.89 9.55
C ASN A 38 10.91 -15.45 10.08
N ASN A 39 11.31 -15.23 11.33
CA ASN A 39 11.36 -13.89 11.90
C ASN A 39 12.44 -13.02 11.22
N VAL A 40 13.62 -13.59 10.93
CA VAL A 40 14.70 -12.89 10.22
C VAL A 40 14.26 -12.54 8.80
N THR A 41 13.73 -13.51 8.05
CA THR A 41 13.23 -13.27 6.69
C THR A 41 12.11 -12.23 6.68
N GLY A 42 11.15 -12.34 7.60
CA GLY A 42 10.08 -11.35 7.74
C GLY A 42 10.60 -9.96 8.10
N SER A 43 11.64 -9.87 8.92
CA SER A 43 12.27 -8.58 9.28
C SER A 43 13.01 -7.96 8.09
N MET A 44 13.68 -8.78 7.27
CA MET A 44 14.34 -8.31 6.04
C MET A 44 13.31 -7.75 5.05
N GLN A 45 12.21 -8.48 4.82
CA GLN A 45 11.11 -8.01 3.96
C GLN A 45 10.49 -6.72 4.49
N MET A 46 10.23 -6.64 5.80
CA MET A 46 9.68 -5.43 6.42
C MET A 46 10.64 -4.23 6.29
N ALA A 47 11.95 -4.45 6.43
CA ALA A 47 12.93 -3.37 6.25
C ALA A 47 12.95 -2.85 4.80
N GLU A 48 12.81 -3.74 3.83
CA GLU A 48 12.67 -3.39 2.41
C GLU A 48 11.35 -2.64 2.15
N ASP A 49 10.23 -3.12 2.67
CA ASP A 49 8.93 -2.45 2.57
C ASP A 49 8.95 -1.03 3.14
N ILE A 50 9.55 -0.83 4.32
CA ILE A 50 9.71 0.50 4.94
C ILE A 50 10.55 1.40 4.03
N THR A 51 11.60 0.86 3.44
CA THR A 51 12.47 1.61 2.54
C THR A 51 11.70 2.05 1.29
N LEU A 52 10.99 1.14 0.65
CA LEU A 52 10.16 1.42 -0.53
C LEU A 52 9.06 2.43 -0.20
N HIS A 53 8.41 2.29 0.95
CA HIS A 53 7.41 3.22 1.45
C HIS A 53 7.98 4.63 1.64
N ASN A 54 9.09 4.78 2.35
CA ASN A 54 9.73 6.08 2.58
C ASN A 54 10.13 6.77 1.26
N LEU A 55 10.65 6.01 0.30
CA LEU A 55 10.99 6.52 -1.04
C LEU A 55 9.74 6.96 -1.81
N ALA A 56 8.65 6.19 -1.71
CA ALA A 56 7.38 6.55 -2.33
C ALA A 56 6.77 7.81 -1.70
N GLU A 57 6.84 7.97 -0.37
CA GLU A 57 6.42 9.18 0.34
C GLU A 57 7.26 10.39 -0.07
N LEU A 58 8.59 10.25 -0.14
CA LEU A 58 9.47 11.31 -0.60
C LEU A 58 9.08 11.78 -2.00
N LYS A 59 8.91 10.84 -2.94
CA LYS A 59 8.53 11.17 -4.31
C LYS A 59 7.11 11.75 -4.40
N MET A 60 6.18 11.24 -3.60
CA MET A 60 4.82 11.81 -3.49
C MET A 60 4.88 13.27 -3.03
N ASN A 61 5.69 13.57 -2.01
CA ASN A 61 5.88 14.94 -1.53
C ASN A 61 6.50 15.85 -2.59
N GLU A 62 7.48 15.38 -3.36
CA GLU A 62 8.03 16.12 -4.51
C GLU A 62 6.95 16.45 -5.54
N VAL A 63 6.08 15.49 -5.87
CA VAL A 63 4.99 15.68 -6.82
C VAL A 63 3.94 16.67 -6.29
N LEU A 64 3.64 16.61 -4.99
CA LEU A 64 2.70 17.51 -4.32
C LEU A 64 3.22 18.95 -4.25
N ILE A 65 4.51 19.14 -3.91
CA ILE A 65 5.15 20.46 -3.81
C ILE A 65 5.40 21.04 -5.21
N GLY A 66 5.74 20.19 -6.18
CA GLY A 66 6.18 20.59 -7.52
C GLY A 66 5.17 21.39 -8.32
N ASN A 67 3.90 21.47 -7.87
CA ASN A 67 2.81 22.33 -8.38
C ASN A 67 2.90 22.63 -9.88
N LYS A 68 3.16 21.60 -10.69
CA LYS A 68 2.93 21.71 -12.13
C LYS A 68 1.42 21.82 -12.23
N GLU A 69 0.94 22.96 -12.74
CA GLU A 69 -0.46 23.09 -13.09
C GLU A 69 -0.84 21.82 -13.86
N PHE A 70 -1.68 20.97 -13.26
CA PHE A 70 -2.06 19.68 -13.84
C PHE A 70 -3.04 19.92 -15.00
N THR A 71 -2.71 20.84 -15.90
CA THR A 71 -3.57 21.35 -16.95
C THR A 71 -3.61 20.40 -18.14
N ASN A 72 -2.56 19.59 -18.34
CA ASN A 72 -2.45 18.69 -19.50
C ASN A 72 -1.87 17.29 -19.22
N VAL A 73 -1.93 16.79 -17.98
CA VAL A 73 -1.52 15.38 -17.74
C VAL A 73 -2.55 14.48 -18.41
N THR A 74 -2.20 14.01 -19.60
CA THR A 74 -2.95 13.01 -20.35
C THR A 74 -2.80 11.69 -19.58
N GLU A 75 -3.79 10.79 -19.61
CA GLU A 75 -3.77 9.48 -18.90
C GLU A 75 -2.50 8.62 -19.18
N ASN A 76 -1.63 9.05 -20.10
CA ASN A 76 -0.42 8.38 -20.58
C ASN A 76 0.92 9.05 -20.21
N GLU A 77 0.94 10.21 -19.52
CA GLU A 77 2.20 10.78 -19.03
C GLU A 77 2.61 10.09 -17.73
N VAL A 78 3.39 9.03 -17.88
CA VAL A 78 4.01 8.31 -16.79
C VAL A 78 5.42 8.88 -16.58
N ASP A 79 5.67 9.53 -15.45
CA ASP A 79 7.01 9.99 -15.08
C ASP A 79 7.77 8.81 -14.49
N THR A 80 8.78 8.33 -15.20
CA THR A 80 9.64 7.21 -14.78
C THR A 80 11.07 7.69 -14.59
N GLY A 81 11.72 7.20 -13.55
CA GLY A 81 13.10 7.59 -13.26
C GLY A 81 13.75 6.74 -12.19
N LYS A 82 14.96 7.15 -11.82
CA LYS A 82 15.74 6.57 -10.71
C LYS A 82 15.94 7.62 -9.64
N PHE A 83 16.12 7.18 -8.40
CA PHE A 83 16.43 8.10 -7.31
C PHE A 83 17.89 8.54 -7.37
N ASP A 84 18.15 9.85 -7.39
CA ASP A 84 19.51 10.42 -7.35
C ASP A 84 20.04 10.56 -5.91
N ILE A 85 19.68 9.62 -5.02
CA ILE A 85 20.07 9.63 -3.61
C ILE A 85 21.16 8.57 -3.40
N GLU A 86 22.22 8.94 -2.68
CA GLU A 86 23.30 8.01 -2.33
C GLU A 86 22.74 6.82 -1.53
N GLY A 87 23.02 5.59 -1.97
CA GLY A 87 22.46 4.35 -1.40
C GLY A 87 21.14 3.87 -2.02
N TYR A 88 20.44 4.68 -2.84
CA TYR A 88 19.13 4.33 -3.41
C TYR A 88 19.05 4.44 -4.95
N LYS A 89 20.19 4.61 -5.63
CA LYS A 89 20.27 4.75 -7.11
C LYS A 89 19.74 3.57 -7.90
N GLU A 90 19.62 2.41 -7.25
CA GLU A 90 19.12 1.18 -7.85
C GLU A 90 17.59 1.16 -7.92
N PHE A 91 16.90 1.91 -7.06
CA PHE A 91 15.44 1.96 -7.02
C PHE A 91 14.90 2.79 -8.17
N GLN A 92 13.79 2.33 -8.73
CA GLN A 92 13.07 2.98 -9.82
C GLN A 92 11.73 3.49 -9.31
N TYR A 93 11.29 4.64 -9.82
CA TYR A 93 9.97 5.17 -9.53
C TYR A 93 9.15 5.33 -10.80
N GLU A 94 7.83 5.25 -10.63
CA GLU A 94 6.81 5.47 -11.64
C GLU A 94 5.71 6.33 -11.02
N VAL A 95 5.49 7.54 -11.53
CA VAL A 95 4.39 8.41 -11.11
C VAL A 95 3.30 8.40 -12.17
N LYS A 96 2.10 8.03 -11.78
CA LYS A 96 0.88 8.04 -12.61
C LYS A 96 -0.12 9.01 -12.01
N ILE A 97 -0.57 9.97 -12.81
CA ILE A 97 -1.61 10.93 -12.43
C ILE A 97 -2.85 10.62 -13.25
N ARG A 98 -3.98 10.36 -12.58
CA ARG A 98 -5.25 10.02 -13.21
C ARG A 98 -6.33 11.01 -12.80
N LYS A 99 -7.14 11.43 -13.77
CA LYS A 99 -8.39 12.13 -13.51
C LYS A 99 -9.38 11.15 -12.90
N MET A 100 -10.02 11.53 -11.80
CA MET A 100 -11.10 10.75 -11.22
C MET A 100 -12.29 10.72 -12.18
N LYS A 101 -12.92 9.55 -12.35
CA LYS A 101 -14.20 9.40 -13.03
C LYS A 101 -15.24 9.04 -11.98
N PHE A 102 -16.23 9.91 -11.78
CA PHE A 102 -17.28 9.70 -10.80
C PHE A 102 -18.42 8.89 -11.44
N PRO A 103 -19.01 7.90 -10.74
CA PRO A 103 -20.13 7.14 -11.27
C PRO A 103 -21.33 8.04 -11.56
N ASP A 104 -22.16 7.67 -12.53
CA ASP A 104 -23.39 8.40 -12.85
C ASP A 104 -24.46 8.20 -11.76
N LEU A 105 -25.39 9.15 -11.65
CA LEU A 105 -26.48 9.11 -10.66
C LEU A 105 -27.25 7.78 -10.72
N THR A 106 -27.44 7.23 -11.92
CA THR A 106 -28.12 5.94 -12.17
C THR A 106 -27.37 4.75 -11.58
N GLN A 107 -26.04 4.82 -11.49
CA GLN A 107 -25.21 3.78 -10.88
C GLN A 107 -25.23 3.85 -9.35
N ILE A 108 -25.47 5.05 -8.79
CA ILE A 108 -25.53 5.28 -7.34
C ILE A 108 -26.91 4.96 -6.77
N MET A 109 -27.97 5.37 -7.46
CA MET A 109 -29.35 5.15 -7.02
C MET A 109 -29.79 3.68 -7.15
N GLY A 110 -29.05 2.87 -7.91
CA GLY A 110 -29.46 1.52 -8.25
C GLY A 110 -30.67 1.55 -9.20
N ASN A 111 -30.88 0.46 -9.95
CA ASN A 111 -32.09 0.31 -10.76
C ASN A 111 -33.32 0.07 -9.87
N SER A 112 -33.75 1.06 -9.10
CA SER A 112 -35.11 1.12 -8.57
C SER A 112 -36.05 1.46 -9.74
N GLU A 113 -36.38 0.44 -10.53
CA GLU A 113 -37.40 0.49 -11.61
C GLU A 113 -38.85 0.57 -11.08
N GLU A 114 -39.05 1.01 -9.84
CA GLU A 114 -40.38 1.23 -9.28
C GLU A 114 -40.36 2.56 -8.52
N GLU A 115 -40.84 3.64 -9.15
CA GLU A 115 -41.77 4.60 -8.53
C GLU A 115 -42.14 5.79 -9.46
N ASN A 116 -43.44 5.86 -9.74
CA ASN A 116 -44.32 7.03 -9.88
C ASN A 116 -43.99 8.19 -10.86
N GLN A 117 -44.91 8.38 -11.81
CA GLN A 117 -44.95 9.43 -12.84
C GLN A 117 -45.04 10.89 -12.32
N GLN A 118 -45.05 11.11 -11.00
CA GLN A 118 -45.01 12.46 -10.41
C GLN A 118 -43.59 12.96 -10.08
N ASP A 119 -42.58 12.08 -10.09
CA ASP A 119 -41.18 12.42 -9.74
C ASP A 119 -40.27 12.73 -10.93
N GLN A 120 -40.78 12.73 -12.16
CA GLN A 120 -39.98 13.01 -13.36
C GLN A 120 -39.32 14.40 -13.34
N SER A 121 -39.99 15.42 -12.79
CA SER A 121 -39.43 16.78 -12.72
C SER A 121 -38.35 16.90 -11.65
N ASN A 122 -38.52 16.26 -10.50
CA ASN A 122 -37.53 16.23 -9.42
C ASN A 122 -36.29 15.41 -9.82
N ASN A 123 -36.47 14.28 -10.50
CA ASN A 123 -35.38 13.44 -10.98
C ASN A 123 -34.54 14.12 -12.08
N ALA A 124 -35.17 14.92 -12.95
CA ALA A 124 -34.45 15.70 -13.97
C ALA A 124 -33.58 16.80 -13.35
N ILE A 125 -34.10 17.52 -12.33
CA ILE A 125 -33.35 18.54 -11.59
C ILE A 125 -32.21 17.90 -10.78
N GLN A 126 -32.48 16.78 -10.10
CA GLN A 126 -31.46 16.03 -9.35
C GLN A 126 -30.34 15.53 -10.26
N LYS A 127 -30.68 15.01 -11.45
CA LYS A 127 -29.69 14.58 -12.45
C LYS A 127 -28.83 15.75 -12.94
N LEU A 128 -29.43 16.91 -13.24
CA LEU A 128 -28.69 18.08 -13.69
C LEU A 128 -27.77 18.65 -12.61
N ILE A 129 -28.22 18.70 -11.35
CA ILE A 129 -27.38 19.09 -10.20
C ILE A 129 -26.24 18.10 -10.02
N PHE A 130 -26.53 16.79 -10.09
CA PHE A 130 -25.53 15.75 -9.96
C PHE A 130 -24.50 15.80 -11.09
N ASP A 131 -24.91 15.98 -12.34
CA ASP A 131 -24.01 16.06 -13.49
C ASP A 131 -23.07 17.29 -13.37
N LYS A 132 -23.60 18.44 -12.91
CA LYS A 132 -22.78 19.63 -12.61
C LYS A 132 -21.80 19.37 -11.47
N MET A 133 -22.25 18.73 -10.38
CA MET A 133 -21.38 18.37 -9.26
C MET A 133 -20.30 17.37 -9.67
N LYS A 134 -20.68 16.32 -10.40
CA LYS A 134 -19.77 15.32 -10.97
C LYS A 134 -18.69 16.00 -11.80
N LYS A 135 -19.07 16.84 -12.76
CA LYS A 135 -18.11 17.56 -13.60
C LYS A 135 -17.15 18.43 -12.79
N ASN A 136 -17.68 19.18 -11.80
CA ASN A 136 -16.85 19.99 -10.92
C ASN A 136 -15.88 19.13 -10.10
N ILE A 137 -16.32 17.99 -9.56
CA ILE A 137 -15.49 17.07 -8.76
C ILE A 137 -14.40 16.43 -9.62
N GLU A 138 -14.73 15.95 -10.82
CA GLU A 138 -13.76 15.35 -11.76
C GLU A 138 -12.71 16.37 -12.24
N GLU A 139 -13.06 17.66 -12.31
CA GLU A 139 -12.13 18.73 -12.65
C GLU A 139 -11.18 19.08 -11.48
N ILE A 140 -11.66 19.02 -10.24
CA ILE A 140 -10.94 19.43 -9.03
C ILE A 140 -10.06 18.31 -8.48
N ILE A 141 -10.55 17.08 -8.47
CA ILE A 141 -9.95 15.96 -7.73
C ILE A 141 -9.20 15.02 -8.68
N TRP A 142 -7.90 14.89 -8.42
CA TRP A 142 -6.98 14.08 -9.20
C TRP A 142 -6.35 13.03 -8.29
N GLN A 143 -6.14 11.82 -8.82
CA GLN A 143 -5.45 10.76 -8.11
C GLN A 143 -4.00 10.69 -8.57
N VAL A 144 -3.07 10.67 -7.62
CA VAL A 144 -1.65 10.43 -7.88
C VAL A 144 -1.27 9.08 -7.29
N SER A 145 -0.63 8.26 -8.12
CA SER A 145 -0.10 6.97 -7.75
C SER A 145 1.41 7.01 -7.98
N VAL A 146 2.18 6.78 -6.91
CA VAL A 146 3.62 6.61 -6.98
C VAL A 146 3.93 5.15 -6.73
N THR A 147 4.54 4.49 -7.70
CA THR A 147 5.05 3.13 -7.57
C THR A 147 6.56 3.18 -7.48
N VAL A 148 7.15 2.56 -6.46
CA VAL A 148 8.59 2.39 -6.34
C VAL A 148 8.90 0.90 -6.45
N THR A 149 9.87 0.56 -7.29
CA THR A 149 10.27 -0.82 -7.56
C THR A 149 11.75 -1.00 -7.29
N ASN A 150 12.09 -2.07 -6.58
CA ASN A 150 13.46 -2.56 -6.47
C ASN A 150 13.74 -3.58 -7.58
N PRO A 151 14.59 -3.28 -8.57
CA PRO A 151 14.89 -4.22 -9.65
C PRO A 151 15.72 -5.43 -9.21
N ALA A 152 16.36 -5.39 -8.04
CA ALA A 152 17.17 -6.52 -7.54
C ALA A 152 16.32 -7.63 -6.91
N THR A 153 15.21 -7.27 -6.27
CA THR A 153 14.32 -8.19 -5.55
C THR A 153 12.95 -8.34 -6.20
N GLU A 154 12.66 -7.53 -7.23
CA GLU A 154 11.36 -7.39 -7.91
C GLU A 154 10.21 -6.92 -7.00
N TYR A 155 10.51 -6.51 -5.75
CA TYR A 155 9.50 -5.94 -4.87
C TYR A 155 9.09 -4.55 -5.34
N SER A 156 7.80 -4.27 -5.22
CA SER A 156 7.23 -2.98 -5.56
C SER A 156 6.25 -2.52 -4.49
N TYR A 157 6.24 -1.22 -4.25
CA TYR A 157 5.33 -0.55 -3.33
C TYR A 157 4.60 0.57 -4.06
N GLN A 158 3.29 0.65 -3.87
CA GLN A 158 2.45 1.68 -4.49
C GLN A 158 1.77 2.53 -3.42
N LEU A 159 2.01 3.84 -3.49
CA LEU A 159 1.35 4.85 -2.66
C LEU A 159 0.36 5.66 -3.49
N ASN A 160 -0.88 5.77 -3.01
CA ASN A 160 -1.94 6.54 -3.67
C ASN A 160 -2.33 7.73 -2.80
N SER A 161 -2.44 8.92 -3.42
CA SER A 161 -2.92 10.13 -2.76
C SER A 161 -3.84 10.93 -3.68
N TRP A 162 -4.60 11.84 -3.08
CA TRP A 162 -5.59 12.68 -3.74
C TRP A 162 -5.09 14.13 -3.73
N ILE A 163 -5.15 14.78 -4.88
CA ILE A 163 -4.73 16.18 -5.05
C ILE A 163 -5.92 17.01 -5.49
N ASN A 164 -6.10 18.15 -4.81
CA ASN A 164 -7.07 19.16 -5.17
C ASN A 164 -6.39 20.28 -5.96
N LYS A 165 -6.95 20.64 -7.12
CA LYS A 165 -6.52 21.86 -7.82
C LYS A 165 -7.00 23.11 -7.08
N SER A 166 -6.07 23.95 -6.63
CA SER A 166 -6.40 25.18 -5.88
C SER A 166 -7.09 26.27 -6.71
N ASN A 167 -7.00 26.22 -8.05
CA ASN A 167 -7.39 27.33 -8.93
C ASN A 167 -8.69 27.09 -9.72
N VAL A 168 -9.48 26.07 -9.38
CA VAL A 168 -10.73 25.78 -10.11
C VAL A 168 -11.87 26.62 -9.54
N LYS A 169 -12.49 27.45 -10.37
CA LYS A 169 -13.74 28.14 -10.03
C LYS A 169 -14.87 27.12 -10.08
N ILE A 170 -15.43 26.79 -8.92
CA ILE A 170 -16.64 25.96 -8.84
C ILE A 170 -17.77 26.73 -9.53
N ASP A 171 -18.35 26.16 -10.57
CA ASP A 171 -19.57 26.72 -11.15
C ASP A 171 -20.73 26.47 -10.16
N THR A 172 -21.08 27.52 -9.42
CA THR A 172 -22.22 27.54 -8.49
C THR A 172 -23.49 28.05 -9.15
N ASN A 173 -23.49 28.25 -10.48
CA ASN A 173 -24.66 28.77 -11.17
C ASN A 173 -25.65 27.64 -11.45
N PHE A 174 -26.46 27.33 -10.43
CA PHE A 174 -27.60 26.42 -10.51
C PHE A 174 -28.86 27.14 -11.00
N SER A 175 -28.72 28.09 -11.93
CA SER A 175 -29.86 28.83 -12.46
C SER A 175 -30.79 27.89 -13.23
N PHE A 176 -32.07 27.92 -12.84
CA PHE A 176 -33.21 27.23 -13.43
C PHE A 176 -33.69 27.92 -14.71
#